data_AF-A0A349QA43-F1
#
_entry.id   AF-A0A349QA43-F1
#
_cell.length_a   1.000
_cell.length_b   1.000
_cell.length_c   1.000
_cell.angle_alpha   90.00
_cell.angle_beta   90.00
_cell.angle_gamma   90.00
#
_symmetry.space_group_name_H-M   'P 1'
#
loop_
_entity.id
_entity.type
_entity.pdbx_description
1 polymer ?
#
loop_
_entity_poly.entity_id
_entity_poly.type
_entity_poly.pdbx_seq_one_letter_code
_entity_poly.pdbx_strand_id
1 'polypeptide(L)'
;MEKSIETQASSVDLAVEKALVELGVSKDKVDVEVISKGGLFSKAKVKVTVKDSIADKMAEFFNGTLSRMGLVSRASVEDKNGTLYITIAGDDSGVAIGYRGEALDAFQYLALTFLNEQKCDFKKVVVDCENYREKRKETLSALALKLAQKAVRLQRKIALEPMNPFERRIIHSALADSDIADTESEGEEPNRYIVIIPKGVELKDQRPIKNGEREPRKDGKRDRKDSRKGDRRDARNRKDTRERKPREEEPEAPDGRVYRGYFTEQDDFVKPVAQSGPPKFKSFGSKKKF
;
A
#
# COMPACT_ATOMS: atom_id res chain seq x y z
N MET A 1 -12.94 2.45 -28.41
CA MET A 1 -13.06 2.45 -29.89
C MET A 1 -14.26 1.59 -30.24
N GLU A 2 -15.30 2.18 -30.82
CA GLU A 2 -16.50 1.44 -31.23
C GLU A 2 -16.15 0.40 -32.31
N LYS A 3 -16.30 -0.89 -32.00
CA LYS A 3 -16.12 -1.96 -32.99
C LYS A 3 -17.34 -1.99 -33.89
N SER A 4 -17.16 -1.57 -35.14
CA SER A 4 -18.21 -1.68 -36.17
C SER A 4 -17.70 -2.41 -37.41
N ILE A 5 -18.58 -3.18 -38.03
CA ILE A 5 -18.32 -3.87 -39.31
C ILE A 5 -19.48 -3.57 -40.26
N GLU A 6 -19.13 -3.36 -41.53
CA GLU A 6 -20.09 -3.23 -42.62
C GLU A 6 -20.14 -4.54 -43.42
N THR A 7 -21.32 -5.16 -43.47
CA THR A 7 -21.53 -6.40 -44.22
C THR A 7 -22.61 -6.22 -45.29
N GLN A 8 -22.53 -7.07 -46.32
CA GLN A 8 -23.48 -7.07 -47.42
C GLN A 8 -23.96 -8.48 -47.73
N ALA A 9 -25.26 -8.65 -47.95
CA ALA A 9 -25.87 -9.92 -48.32
C ALA A 9 -27.12 -9.73 -49.19
N SER A 10 -27.76 -10.82 -49.59
CA SER A 10 -28.99 -10.82 -50.40
C SER A 10 -30.22 -10.31 -49.64
N SER A 11 -30.22 -10.34 -48.30
CA SER A 11 -31.25 -9.75 -47.44
C SER A 11 -30.63 -9.05 -46.25
N VAL A 12 -31.40 -8.17 -45.59
CA VAL A 12 -30.97 -7.48 -44.37
C VAL A 12 -30.63 -8.50 -43.28
N ASP A 13 -31.46 -9.52 -43.08
CA ASP A 13 -31.25 -10.55 -42.05
C ASP A 13 -29.96 -11.34 -42.27
N LEU A 14 -29.68 -11.76 -43.52
CA LEU A 14 -28.46 -12.47 -43.86
C LEU A 14 -27.21 -11.60 -43.68
N ALA A 15 -27.32 -10.29 -43.94
CA ALA A 15 -26.21 -9.37 -43.73
C ALA A 15 -25.94 -9.16 -42.22
N VAL A 16 -26.99 -9.10 -41.40
CA VAL A 16 -26.87 -9.03 -39.94
C VAL A 16 -26.26 -10.33 -39.38
N GLU A 17 -26.75 -11.51 -39.78
CA GLU A 17 -26.17 -12.78 -39.34
C GLU A 17 -24.69 -12.89 -39.70
N LYS A 18 -24.32 -12.51 -40.93
CA LYS A 18 -22.92 -12.50 -41.34
C LYS A 18 -22.06 -11.58 -40.47
N ALA A 19 -22.57 -10.39 -40.13
CA ALA A 19 -21.88 -9.47 -39.23
C ALA A 19 -21.76 -10.01 -37.80
N LEU A 20 -22.81 -10.66 -37.27
CA LEU A 20 -22.79 -11.25 -35.93
C LEU A 20 -21.77 -12.39 -35.83
N VAL A 21 -21.69 -13.25 -36.86
CA VAL A 21 -20.69 -14.32 -36.94
C VAL A 21 -19.28 -13.76 -37.00
N GLU A 22 -19.07 -12.71 -37.80
CA GLU A 22 -17.75 -12.07 -37.96
C GLU A 22 -17.31 -11.32 -36.69
N LEU A 23 -18.24 -10.72 -35.96
CA LEU A 23 -18.00 -10.06 -34.68
C LEU A 23 -17.92 -11.04 -33.49
N GLY A 24 -18.41 -12.27 -33.64
CA GLY A 24 -18.47 -13.26 -32.56
C GLY A 24 -19.38 -12.85 -31.39
N VAL A 25 -20.40 -12.02 -31.64
CA VAL A 25 -21.32 -11.50 -30.62
C VAL A 25 -22.77 -11.82 -30.95
N SER A 26 -23.62 -11.81 -29.92
CA SER A 26 -25.05 -12.05 -30.04
C SER A 26 -25.81 -10.77 -30.42
N LYS A 27 -27.00 -10.92 -31.02
CA LYS A 27 -27.82 -9.81 -31.57
C LYS A 27 -28.24 -8.76 -30.54
N ASP A 28 -28.33 -9.15 -29.27
CA ASP A 28 -28.64 -8.29 -28.12
C ASP A 28 -27.50 -7.33 -27.75
N LYS A 29 -26.27 -7.61 -28.19
CA LYS A 29 -25.07 -6.82 -27.87
C LYS A 29 -24.65 -5.87 -29.00
N VAL A 30 -25.50 -5.66 -30.00
CA VAL A 30 -25.17 -4.82 -31.15
C VAL A 30 -26.29 -3.84 -31.47
N ASP A 31 -25.93 -2.68 -32.01
CA ASP A 31 -26.82 -1.81 -32.77
C ASP A 31 -26.65 -2.09 -34.25
N VAL A 32 -27.77 -2.14 -34.98
CA VAL A 32 -27.81 -2.43 -36.41
C VAL A 32 -28.37 -1.21 -37.14
N GLU A 33 -27.56 -0.60 -37.98
CA GLU A 33 -27.96 0.45 -38.90
C GLU A 33 -28.11 -0.12 -40.32
N VAL A 34 -29.31 0.01 -40.90
CA VAL A 34 -29.59 -0.44 -42.26
C VAL A 34 -29.23 0.67 -43.24
N ILE A 35 -28.11 0.52 -43.94
CA ILE A 35 -27.65 1.48 -44.97
C ILE A 35 -28.44 1.28 -46.27
N SER A 36 -28.71 0.02 -46.64
CA SER A 36 -29.46 -0.36 -47.85
C SER A 36 -30.26 -1.62 -47.58
N LYS A 37 -31.56 -1.62 -47.90
CA LYS A 37 -32.41 -2.81 -47.74
C LYS A 37 -32.19 -3.88 -48.82
N GLY A 38 -31.48 -3.55 -49.91
CA GLY A 38 -31.34 -4.44 -51.06
C GLY A 38 -32.65 -4.63 -51.84
N GLY A 39 -32.56 -5.24 -53.02
CA GLY A 39 -33.66 -5.51 -53.94
C GLY A 39 -33.24 -6.50 -55.03
N LEU A 40 -34.09 -6.70 -56.04
CA LEU A 40 -33.91 -7.75 -57.08
C LEU A 40 -32.53 -7.72 -57.79
N PHE A 41 -31.86 -6.56 -57.81
CA PHE A 41 -30.53 -6.35 -58.40
C PHE A 41 -29.47 -5.76 -57.44
N SER A 42 -29.81 -5.53 -56.17
CA SER A 42 -28.92 -4.85 -55.22
C SER A 42 -28.81 -5.58 -53.89
N LYS A 43 -27.59 -5.68 -53.35
CA LYS A 43 -27.35 -6.30 -52.04
C LYS A 43 -27.80 -5.38 -50.91
N ALA A 44 -28.35 -5.96 -49.86
CA ALA A 44 -28.58 -5.28 -48.59
C ALA A 44 -27.23 -4.97 -47.94
N LYS A 45 -27.09 -3.78 -47.37
CA LYS A 45 -25.92 -3.35 -46.60
C LYS A 45 -26.35 -2.92 -45.20
N VAL A 46 -25.66 -3.42 -44.20
CA VAL A 46 -25.85 -3.06 -42.79
C VAL A 46 -24.51 -2.74 -42.15
N LYS A 47 -24.54 -1.78 -41.24
CA LYS A 47 -23.45 -1.49 -40.31
C LYS A 47 -23.88 -2.00 -38.94
N VAL A 48 -23.07 -2.90 -38.38
CA VAL A 48 -23.33 -3.47 -37.06
C VAL A 48 -22.25 -2.95 -36.12
N THR A 49 -22.69 -2.30 -35.04
CA THR A 49 -21.83 -1.71 -34.02
C THR A 49 -22.01 -2.45 -32.71
N VAL A 50 -20.93 -2.91 -32.09
CA VAL A 50 -21.00 -3.58 -30.78
C VAL A 50 -21.32 -2.54 -29.70
N LYS A 51 -22.35 -2.80 -28.89
CA LYS A 51 -22.65 -2.01 -27.68
C LYS A 51 -21.61 -2.31 -26.63
N ASP A 52 -20.91 -1.28 -26.16
CA ASP A 52 -20.03 -1.41 -25.00
C ASP A 52 -20.87 -1.77 -23.78
N SER A 53 -20.53 -2.90 -23.14
CA SER A 53 -21.16 -3.27 -21.88
C SER A 53 -20.72 -2.29 -20.79
N ILE A 54 -21.48 -2.22 -19.69
CA ILE A 54 -21.10 -1.41 -18.52
C ILE A 54 -19.70 -1.84 -18.00
N ALA A 55 -19.39 -3.14 -18.06
CA ALA A 55 -18.09 -3.66 -17.68
C ALA A 55 -16.97 -3.14 -18.60
N ASP A 56 -17.22 -3.07 -19.92
CA ASP A 56 -16.25 -2.54 -20.88
C ASP A 56 -15.98 -1.06 -20.64
N LYS A 57 -17.04 -0.26 -20.48
CA LYS A 57 -16.91 1.18 -20.19
C LYS A 57 -16.18 1.43 -18.86
N MET A 58 -16.48 0.62 -17.83
CA MET A 58 -15.80 0.69 -16.54
C MET A 58 -14.33 0.32 -16.66
N ALA A 59 -14.00 -0.75 -17.41
CA ALA A 59 -12.62 -1.13 -17.65
C ALA A 59 -11.85 -0.01 -18.40
N GLU A 60 -12.47 0.63 -19.40
CA GLU A 60 -11.86 1.75 -20.12
C GLU A 60 -11.63 2.95 -19.20
N PHE A 61 -12.61 3.29 -18.36
CA PHE A 61 -12.49 4.36 -17.37
C PHE A 61 -11.33 4.12 -16.39
N PHE A 62 -11.25 2.91 -15.81
CA PHE A 62 -10.18 2.57 -14.86
C PHE A 62 -8.80 2.55 -15.53
N ASN A 63 -8.68 1.92 -16.70
CA ASN A 63 -7.41 1.88 -17.40
C ASN A 63 -6.96 3.28 -17.86
N GLY A 64 -7.90 4.13 -18.27
CA GLY A 64 -7.63 5.54 -18.57
C GLY A 64 -7.19 6.33 -17.33
N THR A 65 -7.78 6.06 -16.17
CA THR A 65 -7.42 6.69 -14.89
C THR A 65 -6.01 6.27 -14.45
N LEU A 66 -5.72 4.96 -14.44
CA LEU A 66 -4.41 4.42 -14.10
C LEU A 66 -3.31 4.97 -15.04
N SER A 67 -3.60 5.06 -16.34
CA SER A 67 -2.68 5.64 -17.32
C SER A 67 -2.40 7.12 -17.06
N ARG A 68 -3.42 7.92 -16.71
CA ARG A 68 -3.25 9.35 -16.36
C ARG A 68 -2.47 9.57 -15.07
N MET A 69 -2.53 8.60 -14.14
CA MET A 69 -1.70 8.57 -12.95
C MET A 69 -0.26 8.13 -13.24
N GLY A 70 0.03 7.66 -14.45
CA GLY A 70 1.34 7.15 -14.85
C GLY A 70 1.66 5.77 -14.30
N LEU A 71 0.65 4.98 -13.92
CA LEU A 71 0.82 3.65 -13.34
C LEU A 71 0.86 2.58 -14.43
N VAL A 72 1.85 1.69 -14.36
CA VAL A 72 1.97 0.48 -15.17
C VAL A 72 1.11 -0.63 -14.55
N SER A 73 -0.20 -0.40 -14.55
CA SER A 73 -1.21 -1.31 -14.00
C SER A 73 -2.41 -1.39 -14.92
N ARG A 74 -3.07 -2.55 -14.93
CA ARG A 74 -4.27 -2.80 -15.72
C ARG A 74 -5.42 -3.22 -14.83
N ALA A 75 -6.59 -2.64 -15.08
CA ALA A 75 -7.85 -3.05 -14.49
C ALA A 75 -8.60 -4.00 -15.44
N SER A 76 -9.03 -5.14 -14.91
CA SER A 76 -9.99 -6.06 -15.54
C SER A 76 -11.31 -6.01 -14.80
N VAL A 77 -12.43 -6.06 -15.52
CA VAL A 77 -13.78 -6.01 -14.94
C VAL A 77 -14.56 -7.26 -15.33
N GLU A 78 -15.11 -7.95 -14.34
CA GLU A 78 -15.98 -9.12 -14.53
C GLU A 78 -17.36 -8.84 -13.92
N ASP A 79 -18.43 -9.07 -14.68
CA ASP A 79 -19.80 -9.06 -14.14
C ASP A 79 -20.20 -10.47 -13.70
N LYS A 80 -20.36 -10.68 -12.39
CA LYS A 80 -20.83 -11.93 -11.80
C LYS A 80 -22.13 -11.67 -11.06
N ASN A 81 -23.24 -12.17 -11.60
CA ASN A 81 -24.57 -12.12 -10.98
C ASN A 81 -24.99 -10.71 -10.51
N GLY A 82 -24.70 -9.67 -11.30
CA GLY A 82 -25.05 -8.28 -10.98
C GLY A 82 -24.06 -7.58 -10.03
N THR A 83 -22.92 -8.21 -9.75
CA THR A 83 -21.79 -7.60 -9.04
C THR A 83 -20.62 -7.46 -10.01
N LEU A 84 -20.13 -6.24 -10.18
CA LEU A 84 -18.93 -5.93 -10.95
C LEU A 84 -17.70 -6.09 -10.07
N TYR A 85 -16.84 -7.03 -10.43
CA TYR A 85 -15.55 -7.25 -9.81
C TYR A 85 -14.47 -6.57 -10.64
N ILE A 86 -13.80 -5.60 -10.04
CA ILE A 86 -12.68 -4.89 -10.66
C ILE A 86 -11.40 -5.40 -10.00
N THR A 87 -10.52 -5.99 -10.81
CA THR A 87 -9.22 -6.46 -10.36
C THR A 87 -8.13 -5.59 -11.00
N ILE A 88 -7.32 -4.96 -10.16
CA ILE A 88 -6.15 -4.20 -10.60
C ILE A 88 -4.91 -5.07 -10.41
N ALA A 89 -4.08 -5.18 -11.44
CA ALA A 89 -2.83 -5.92 -11.41
C ALA A 89 -1.77 -5.24 -12.29
N GLY A 90 -0.50 -5.34 -11.91
CA GLY A 90 0.64 -4.78 -12.65
C GLY A 90 1.83 -4.48 -11.75
N ASP A 91 2.90 -3.96 -12.34
CA ASP A 91 4.15 -3.67 -11.62
C ASP A 91 3.96 -2.55 -10.58
N ASP A 92 3.05 -1.61 -10.87
CA ASP A 92 2.69 -0.50 -9.97
C ASP A 92 1.46 -0.81 -9.11
N SER A 93 1.12 -2.09 -8.90
CA SER A 93 -0.02 -2.50 -8.06
C SER A 93 0.11 -1.96 -6.63
N GLY A 94 1.33 -1.88 -6.09
CA GLY A 94 1.61 -1.26 -4.79
C GLY A 94 1.16 0.19 -4.67
N VAL A 95 1.31 0.98 -5.73
CA VAL A 95 0.86 2.38 -5.77
C VAL A 95 -0.66 2.45 -5.89
N ALA A 96 -1.27 1.54 -6.66
CA ALA A 96 -2.72 1.43 -6.76
C ALA A 96 -3.39 0.97 -5.45
N ILE A 97 -2.66 0.25 -4.58
CA ILE A 97 -3.07 -0.05 -3.21
C ILE A 97 -3.07 1.23 -2.35
N GLY A 98 -2.01 2.01 -2.46
CA GLY A 98 -1.79 3.22 -1.65
C GLY A 98 -1.47 2.90 -0.19
N TYR A 99 -1.36 3.93 0.66
CA TYR A 99 -1.08 3.73 2.07
C TYR A 99 -2.26 3.00 2.72
N ARG A 100 -2.02 1.78 3.21
CA ARG A 100 -3.01 0.91 3.87
C ARG A 100 -4.28 0.60 3.07
N GLY A 101 -4.30 0.82 1.76
CA GLY A 101 -5.49 0.57 0.93
C GLY A 101 -6.33 1.80 0.64
N GLU A 102 -5.90 3.00 1.05
CA GLU A 102 -6.64 4.26 0.81
C GLU A 102 -6.90 4.51 -0.68
N ALA A 103 -5.95 4.18 -1.56
CA ALA A 103 -6.16 4.34 -3.00
C ALA A 103 -7.18 3.32 -3.53
N LEU A 104 -7.19 2.09 -3.02
CA LEU A 104 -8.24 1.10 -3.37
C LEU A 104 -9.63 1.54 -2.92
N ASP A 105 -9.74 2.15 -1.75
CA ASP A 105 -11.01 2.69 -1.28
C ASP A 105 -11.46 3.90 -2.13
N ALA A 106 -10.52 4.74 -2.58
CA ALA A 106 -10.81 5.81 -3.54
C ALA A 106 -11.26 5.26 -4.90
N PHE A 107 -10.60 4.21 -5.41
CA PHE A 107 -11.00 3.53 -6.64
C PHE A 107 -12.39 2.89 -6.51
N GLN A 108 -12.69 2.25 -5.39
CA GLN A 108 -14.01 1.73 -5.08
C GLN A 108 -15.08 2.84 -5.13
N TYR A 109 -14.79 4.00 -4.56
CA TYR A 109 -15.69 5.14 -4.60
C TYR A 109 -15.88 5.68 -6.02
N LEU A 110 -14.80 5.82 -6.79
CA LEU A 110 -14.86 6.24 -8.19
C LEU A 110 -15.71 5.30 -9.04
N ALA A 111 -15.59 3.98 -8.84
CA ALA A 111 -16.42 3.02 -9.56
C ALA A 111 -17.91 3.19 -9.26
N LEU A 112 -18.26 3.45 -7.99
CA LEU A 112 -19.64 3.70 -7.59
C LEU A 112 -20.19 5.00 -8.20
N THR A 113 -19.39 6.07 -8.20
CA THR A 113 -19.76 7.34 -8.85
C THR A 113 -19.96 7.15 -10.34
N PHE A 114 -19.08 6.39 -11.01
CA PHE A 114 -19.22 6.07 -12.44
C PHE A 114 -20.54 5.34 -12.74
N LEU A 115 -20.92 4.34 -11.94
CA LEU A 115 -22.20 3.64 -12.13
C LEU A 115 -23.42 4.55 -11.97
N ASN A 116 -23.38 5.45 -10.98
CA ASN A 116 -24.45 6.41 -10.76
C ASN A 116 -24.61 7.36 -11.95
N GLU A 117 -23.50 7.79 -12.57
CA GLU A 117 -23.54 8.64 -13.76
C GLU A 117 -24.14 7.92 -14.99
N GLN A 118 -23.84 6.63 -15.15
CA GLN A 118 -24.38 5.81 -16.25
C GLN A 118 -25.87 5.44 -16.06
N LYS A 119 -26.55 5.93 -15.00
CA LYS A 119 -27.95 5.62 -14.67
C LYS A 119 -28.24 4.12 -14.65
N CYS A 120 -27.26 3.31 -14.24
CA CYS A 120 -27.42 1.88 -14.15
C CYS A 120 -28.30 1.53 -12.94
N ASP A 121 -29.07 0.44 -13.06
CA ASP A 121 -29.73 -0.18 -11.90
C ASP A 121 -28.69 -0.48 -10.80
N PHE A 122 -29.16 -0.65 -9.56
CA PHE A 122 -28.35 -0.84 -8.35
C PHE A 122 -27.41 -2.06 -8.46
N LYS A 123 -26.27 -1.91 -9.14
CA LYS A 123 -25.21 -2.91 -9.26
C LYS A 123 -24.22 -2.74 -8.11
N LYS A 124 -23.79 -3.85 -7.54
CA LYS A 124 -22.71 -3.86 -6.56
C LYS A 124 -21.37 -3.78 -7.29
N VAL A 125 -20.40 -3.11 -6.68
CA VAL A 125 -19.03 -3.08 -7.19
C VAL A 125 -18.09 -3.53 -6.09
N VAL A 126 -17.08 -4.30 -6.46
CA VAL A 126 -15.98 -4.67 -5.58
C VAL A 126 -14.67 -4.41 -6.32
N VAL A 127 -13.82 -3.55 -5.76
CA VAL A 127 -12.48 -3.27 -6.25
C VAL A 127 -11.46 -3.93 -5.34
N ASP A 128 -10.58 -4.71 -5.94
CA ASP A 128 -9.49 -5.36 -5.26
C ASP A 128 -8.22 -5.39 -6.10
N CYS A 129 -7.09 -5.53 -5.43
CA CYS A 129 -5.77 -5.61 -6.03
C CYS A 129 -4.99 -6.72 -5.34
N GLU A 130 -4.64 -7.77 -6.07
CA GLU A 130 -3.83 -8.90 -5.59
C GLU A 130 -4.27 -9.51 -4.24
N ASN A 131 -5.58 -9.55 -3.97
CA ASN A 131 -6.15 -10.02 -2.71
C ASN A 131 -5.64 -9.25 -1.47
N TYR A 132 -5.41 -7.95 -1.64
CA TYR A 132 -4.85 -7.07 -0.62
C TYR A 132 -5.73 -7.04 0.64
N ARG A 133 -7.06 -6.97 0.49
CA ARG A 133 -7.97 -6.82 1.63
C ARG A 133 -7.89 -8.03 2.58
N GLU A 134 -7.81 -9.24 2.05
CA GLU A 134 -7.67 -10.46 2.86
C GLU A 134 -6.31 -10.53 3.55
N LYS A 135 -5.22 -10.35 2.78
CA LYS A 135 -3.85 -10.30 3.32
C LYS A 135 -3.71 -9.23 4.41
N ARG A 136 -4.32 -8.06 4.19
CA ARG A 136 -4.28 -6.95 5.15
C ARG A 136 -4.99 -7.33 6.45
N LYS A 137 -6.15 -7.97 6.37
CA LYS A 137 -6.87 -8.46 7.55
C LYS A 137 -6.03 -9.46 8.35
N GLU A 138 -5.38 -10.41 7.69
CA GLU A 138 -4.49 -11.38 8.36
C GLU A 138 -3.31 -10.67 9.05
N THR A 139 -2.66 -9.73 8.36
CA THR A 139 -1.51 -8.99 8.92
C THR A 139 -1.91 -8.17 10.15
N LEU A 140 -3.09 -7.54 10.15
CA LEU A 140 -3.59 -6.76 11.28
C LEU A 140 -3.95 -7.66 12.48
N SER A 141 -4.57 -8.81 12.23
CA SER A 141 -4.86 -9.79 13.28
C SER A 141 -3.57 -10.32 13.92
N ALA A 142 -2.57 -10.67 13.11
CA ALA A 142 -1.27 -11.12 13.61
C ALA A 142 -0.53 -10.03 14.38
N LEU A 143 -0.60 -8.77 13.91
CA LEU A 143 -0.05 -7.61 14.61
C LEU A 143 -0.71 -7.43 15.98
N ALA A 144 -2.04 -7.53 16.06
CA ALA A 144 -2.80 -7.39 17.29
C ALA A 144 -2.34 -8.40 18.35
N LEU A 145 -2.25 -9.68 17.99
CA LEU A 145 -1.78 -10.75 18.89
C LEU A 145 -0.35 -10.51 19.38
N LYS A 146 0.55 -10.13 18.48
CA LYS A 146 1.95 -9.81 18.81
C LYS A 146 2.05 -8.61 19.77
N LEU A 147 1.25 -7.58 19.55
CA LEU A 147 1.23 -6.40 20.40
C LEU A 147 0.58 -6.68 21.75
N ALA A 148 -0.44 -7.53 21.83
CA ALA A 148 -1.01 -7.98 23.10
C ALA A 148 0.04 -8.68 23.98
N GLN A 149 0.79 -9.63 23.41
CA GLN A 149 1.90 -10.29 24.13
C GLN A 149 2.96 -9.29 24.59
N LYS A 150 3.30 -8.31 23.72
CA LYS A 150 4.24 -7.24 24.06
C LYS A 150 3.72 -6.35 25.19
N ALA A 151 2.43 -6.02 25.19
CA ALA A 151 1.78 -5.20 26.21
C ALA A 151 1.84 -5.87 27.59
N VAL A 152 1.54 -7.18 27.64
CA VAL A 152 1.65 -7.99 28.87
C VAL A 152 3.09 -8.04 29.37
N ARG A 153 4.04 -8.37 28.48
CA ARG A 153 5.46 -8.46 28.84
C ARG A 153 6.03 -7.14 29.36
N LEU A 154 5.62 -6.02 28.77
CA LEU A 154 6.05 -4.69 29.20
C LEU A 154 5.27 -4.18 30.41
N GLN A 155 4.09 -4.76 30.69
CA GLN A 155 3.11 -4.30 31.67
C GLN A 155 2.70 -2.85 31.40
N ARG A 156 2.46 -2.51 30.12
CA ARG A 156 2.12 -1.15 29.67
C ARG A 156 1.07 -1.20 28.57
N LYS A 157 0.25 -0.16 28.50
CA LYS A 157 -0.66 0.06 27.37
C LYS A 157 0.16 0.33 26.11
N ILE A 158 -0.31 -0.17 24.97
CA ILE A 158 0.31 0.10 23.67
C ILE A 158 -0.71 0.78 22.78
N ALA A 159 -0.45 2.05 22.44
CA ALA A 159 -1.19 2.77 21.42
C ALA A 159 -0.65 2.41 20.02
N LEU A 160 -1.55 2.14 19.10
CA LEU A 160 -1.23 1.96 17.69
C LEU A 160 -1.32 3.30 16.95
N GLU A 161 -0.85 3.30 15.71
CA GLU A 161 -1.04 4.43 14.81
C GLU A 161 -2.53 4.65 14.48
N PRO A 162 -2.96 5.89 14.19
CA PRO A 162 -4.31 6.16 13.70
C PRO A 162 -4.66 5.31 12.49
N MET A 163 -5.89 4.82 12.43
CA MET A 163 -6.33 3.91 11.39
C MET A 163 -7.84 3.98 11.16
N ASN A 164 -8.27 3.59 9.96
CA ASN A 164 -9.68 3.69 9.59
C ASN A 164 -10.58 2.80 10.48
N PRO A 165 -11.90 3.07 10.56
CA PRO A 165 -12.81 2.29 11.40
C PRO A 165 -12.79 0.78 11.12
N PHE A 166 -12.56 0.37 9.87
CA PHE A 166 -12.52 -1.04 9.46
C PHE A 166 -11.29 -1.77 10.03
N GLU A 167 -10.10 -1.17 9.91
CA GLU A 167 -8.86 -1.68 10.49
C GLU A 167 -8.97 -1.78 12.03
N ARG A 168 -9.52 -0.75 12.68
CA ARG A 168 -9.78 -0.76 14.14
C ARG A 168 -10.67 -1.92 14.54
N ARG A 169 -11.74 -2.17 13.78
CA ARG A 169 -12.65 -3.28 14.01
C ARG A 169 -11.95 -4.63 13.87
N ILE A 170 -11.08 -4.81 12.87
CA ILE A 170 -10.30 -6.05 12.72
C ILE A 170 -9.48 -6.33 13.97
N ILE A 171 -8.76 -5.33 14.48
CA ILE A 171 -7.93 -5.47 15.68
C ILE A 171 -8.78 -5.76 16.93
N HIS A 172 -9.88 -5.03 17.09
CA HIS A 172 -10.80 -5.24 18.20
C HIS A 172 -11.38 -6.67 18.16
N SER A 173 -11.84 -7.13 17.00
CA SER A 173 -12.35 -8.49 16.82
C SER A 173 -11.27 -9.55 17.03
N ALA A 174 -10.02 -9.31 16.62
CA ALA A 174 -8.93 -10.26 16.81
C ALA A 174 -8.55 -10.46 18.28
N LEU A 175 -8.85 -9.48 19.15
CA LEU A 175 -8.55 -9.52 20.58
C LEU A 175 -9.81 -9.59 21.45
N ALA A 176 -11.00 -9.69 20.88
CA ALA A 176 -12.27 -9.69 21.62
C ALA A 176 -12.34 -10.85 22.62
N ASP A 177 -11.94 -12.05 22.19
CA ASP A 177 -11.93 -13.27 23.01
C ASP A 177 -10.57 -13.53 23.67
N SER A 178 -9.70 -12.51 23.75
CA SER A 178 -8.37 -12.65 24.32
C SER A 178 -8.40 -12.54 25.85
N ASP A 179 -7.87 -13.56 26.53
CA ASP A 179 -7.69 -13.57 27.99
C ASP A 179 -6.57 -12.63 28.47
N ILE A 180 -5.70 -12.20 27.56
CA ILE A 180 -4.45 -11.49 27.91
C ILE A 180 -4.50 -9.98 27.67
N ALA A 181 -5.47 -9.47 26.90
CA ALA A 181 -5.57 -8.04 26.61
C ALA A 181 -7.00 -7.61 26.25
N ASP A 182 -7.34 -6.36 26.55
CA ASP A 182 -8.49 -5.62 26.04
C ASP A 182 -8.05 -4.59 25.00
N THR A 183 -9.02 -4.03 24.28
CA THR A 183 -8.79 -2.95 23.31
C THR A 183 -9.79 -1.84 23.46
N GLU A 184 -9.31 -0.60 23.41
CA GLU A 184 -10.12 0.62 23.45
C GLU A 184 -9.77 1.51 22.25
N SER A 185 -10.76 2.22 21.70
CA SER A 185 -10.50 3.16 20.60
C SER A 185 -10.57 4.60 21.08
N GLU A 186 -9.40 5.23 21.17
CA GLU A 186 -9.20 6.61 21.63
C GLU A 186 -8.91 7.58 20.48
N GLY A 187 -9.14 8.88 20.70
CA GLY A 187 -8.95 9.95 19.71
C GLY A 187 -10.18 10.24 18.85
N GLU A 188 -10.10 11.30 18.06
CA GLU A 188 -11.13 11.75 17.11
C GLU A 188 -10.70 11.49 15.66
N GLU A 189 -11.66 11.22 14.78
CA GLU A 189 -11.40 11.01 13.35
C GLU A 189 -10.80 12.29 12.72
N PRO A 190 -9.73 12.21 11.90
CA PRO A 190 -9.07 11.03 11.33
C PRO A 190 -7.92 10.44 12.19
N ASN A 191 -7.61 11.05 13.32
CA ASN A 191 -6.51 10.66 14.19
C ASN A 191 -6.92 9.59 15.22
N ARG A 192 -8.01 8.85 14.99
CA ARG A 192 -8.53 7.86 15.92
C ARG A 192 -7.72 6.57 15.84
N TYR A 193 -7.33 6.04 17.00
CA TYR A 193 -6.44 4.88 17.11
C TYR A 193 -6.99 3.82 18.06
N ILE A 194 -6.29 2.69 18.16
CA ILE A 194 -6.57 1.60 19.11
C ILE A 194 -5.47 1.56 20.16
N VAL A 195 -5.88 1.41 21.41
CA VAL A 195 -5.03 1.16 22.57
C VAL A 195 -5.26 -0.26 23.04
N ILE A 196 -4.19 -1.05 23.08
CA ILE A 196 -4.20 -2.40 23.64
C ILE A 196 -3.80 -2.32 25.11
N ILE A 197 -4.67 -2.85 25.98
CA ILE A 197 -4.54 -2.81 27.43
C ILE A 197 -4.32 -4.24 27.94
N PRO A 198 -3.17 -4.58 28.56
CA PRO A 198 -2.93 -5.94 29.02
C PRO A 198 -3.81 -6.27 30.24
N LYS A 199 -4.33 -7.51 30.29
CA LYS A 199 -5.10 -8.07 31.41
C LYS A 199 -4.19 -8.81 32.40
N GLY A 200 -4.64 -8.93 33.64
CA GLY A 200 -3.99 -9.77 34.67
C GLY A 200 -2.60 -9.29 35.12
N VAL A 201 -2.22 -8.05 34.80
CA VAL A 201 -0.93 -7.45 35.20
C VAL A 201 -1.12 -6.06 35.77
N GLU A 202 -0.34 -5.72 36.79
CA GLU A 202 -0.26 -4.33 37.27
C GLU A 202 0.48 -3.46 36.25
N LEU A 203 -0.24 -2.47 35.70
CA LEU A 203 0.31 -1.52 34.73
C LEU A 203 1.41 -0.69 35.39
N LYS A 204 2.61 -0.70 34.80
CA LYS A 204 3.76 0.09 35.25
C LYS A 204 3.46 1.58 35.32
N ASP A 205 2.63 2.07 34.40
CA ASP A 205 2.31 3.50 34.30
C ASP A 205 1.33 3.96 35.40
N GLN A 206 0.68 3.02 36.10
CA GLN A 206 -0.21 3.27 37.25
C GLN A 206 0.47 2.96 38.60
N ARG A 207 1.75 2.57 38.61
CA ARG A 207 2.45 2.32 39.87
C ARG A 207 2.54 3.63 40.67
N PRO A 208 2.16 3.63 41.96
CA PRO A 208 2.32 4.81 42.79
C PRO A 208 3.78 5.23 42.79
N ILE A 209 4.03 6.54 42.64
CA ILE A 209 5.37 7.11 42.74
C ILE A 209 5.82 6.91 44.18
N LYS A 210 6.58 5.84 44.44
CA LYS A 210 7.15 5.58 45.76
C LYS A 210 8.20 6.69 46.00
N ASN A 211 7.90 7.60 46.93
CA ASN A 211 8.74 8.72 47.37
C ASN A 211 8.84 9.95 46.43
N GLY A 212 7.83 10.26 45.61
CA GLY A 212 7.77 11.54 44.88
C GLY A 212 8.75 11.71 43.71
N GLU A 213 9.66 10.77 43.49
CA GLU A 213 10.58 10.75 42.34
C GLU A 213 10.19 9.62 41.38
N ARG A 214 9.90 9.96 40.11
CA ARG A 214 9.81 8.95 39.04
C ARG A 214 11.14 8.20 39.00
N GLU A 215 11.13 6.89 39.22
CA GLU A 215 12.33 6.06 38.99
C GLU A 215 12.91 6.44 37.62
N PRO A 216 14.17 6.93 37.57
CA PRO A 216 14.78 7.25 36.30
C PRO A 216 14.77 5.99 35.44
N ARG A 217 14.44 6.14 34.16
CA ARG A 217 14.51 5.07 33.17
C ARG A 217 15.85 4.36 33.40
N LYS A 218 15.81 3.06 33.73
CA LYS A 218 16.99 2.18 33.74
C LYS A 218 17.45 2.03 32.29
N ASP A 219 17.94 3.12 31.70
CA ASP A 219 18.80 3.08 30.55
C ASP A 219 20.10 2.47 31.07
N GLY A 220 20.43 1.30 30.53
CA GLY A 220 21.50 0.45 31.04
C GLY A 220 22.79 1.22 31.28
N LYS A 221 23.41 0.95 32.45
CA LYS A 221 24.83 1.14 32.78
C LYS A 221 25.62 1.96 31.75
N ARG A 222 25.83 3.25 32.03
CA ARG A 222 27.11 3.89 31.71
C ARG A 222 27.79 4.25 33.01
N ASP A 223 28.82 3.48 33.30
CA ASP A 223 29.63 3.56 34.49
C ASP A 223 30.25 4.95 34.69
N ARG A 224 30.30 5.30 35.96
CA ARG A 224 30.97 6.40 36.64
C ARG A 224 32.28 6.88 35.98
N LYS A 225 32.32 8.18 35.64
CA LYS A 225 33.47 9.10 35.73
C LYS A 225 32.91 10.49 35.40
N ASP A 226 33.14 11.59 36.09
CA ASP A 226 34.23 11.97 36.97
C ASP A 226 33.76 13.23 37.71
N SER A 227 33.97 13.25 39.02
CA SER A 227 33.78 14.40 39.88
C SER A 227 34.93 15.39 39.65
N ARG A 228 34.81 16.29 38.66
CA ARG A 228 35.66 17.49 38.55
C ARG A 228 34.90 18.67 37.97
N LYS A 229 33.97 19.22 38.76
CA LYS A 229 33.46 20.58 38.55
C LYS A 229 34.46 21.56 39.17
N GLY A 230 35.53 21.84 38.43
CA GLY A 230 36.52 22.86 38.73
C GLY A 230 36.69 23.75 37.51
N ASP A 231 36.33 25.01 37.68
CA ASP A 231 36.63 26.20 36.87
C ASP A 231 37.21 26.00 35.46
N ARG A 232 36.39 26.32 34.45
CA ARG A 232 36.88 26.83 33.15
C ARG A 232 35.91 27.89 32.63
N ARG A 233 35.90 29.05 33.27
CA ARG A 233 35.76 30.30 32.51
C ARG A 233 37.09 30.53 31.78
N ASP A 234 37.01 31.16 30.62
CA ASP A 234 38.13 31.60 29.78
C ASP A 234 38.82 30.57 28.88
N ALA A 235 38.15 30.26 27.77
CA ALA A 235 38.83 29.79 26.56
C ALA A 235 38.14 30.31 25.28
N ARG A 236 37.71 31.59 25.28
CA ARG A 236 37.28 32.30 24.07
C ARG A 236 38.40 33.14 23.47
N ASN A 237 39.63 32.60 23.39
CA ASN A 237 40.65 33.15 22.49
C ASN A 237 41.87 32.21 22.37
N ARG A 238 41.85 31.29 21.40
CA ARG A 238 43.08 30.68 20.87
C ARG A 238 42.82 30.24 19.43
N LYS A 239 43.34 31.02 18.48
CA LYS A 239 43.55 30.60 17.09
C LYS A 239 44.51 29.42 17.12
N ASP A 240 44.06 28.26 16.69
CA ASP A 240 44.91 27.06 16.59
C ASP A 240 45.44 26.95 15.16
N THR A 241 46.69 27.36 14.96
CA THR A 241 47.42 27.32 13.68
C THR A 241 48.32 26.08 13.57
N ARG A 242 47.84 24.91 13.98
CA ARG A 242 48.62 23.66 13.86
C ARG A 242 48.01 22.73 12.83
N GLU A 243 48.74 22.55 11.73
CA GLU A 243 48.46 21.53 10.73
C GLU A 243 48.38 20.15 11.41
N ARG A 244 47.29 19.43 11.15
CA ARG A 244 47.07 18.07 11.67
C ARG A 244 47.97 17.11 10.92
N LYS A 245 48.86 16.41 11.63
CA LYS A 245 49.58 15.26 11.05
C LYS A 245 48.59 14.13 10.70
N PRO A 246 48.80 13.40 9.59
CA PRO A 246 47.98 12.24 9.24
C PRO A 246 48.03 11.17 10.33
N ARG A 247 46.89 10.49 10.54
CA ARG A 247 46.74 9.42 11.51
C ARG A 247 47.42 8.15 11.00
N GLU A 248 48.35 7.59 11.75
CA GLU A 248 48.89 6.24 11.50
C GLU A 248 47.83 5.21 11.93
N GLU A 249 47.57 4.23 11.06
CA GLU A 249 46.64 3.13 11.33
C GLU A 249 47.36 2.04 12.15
N GLU A 250 46.87 1.77 13.35
CA GLU A 250 47.32 0.63 14.15
C GLU A 250 46.77 -0.68 13.56
N PRO A 251 47.54 -1.78 13.59
CA PRO A 251 47.08 -3.06 13.05
C PRO A 251 45.93 -3.65 13.89
N GLU A 252 44.89 -4.14 13.21
CA GLU A 252 43.75 -4.79 13.84
C GLU A 252 44.17 -6.06 14.60
N ALA A 253 43.75 -6.19 15.86
CA ALA A 253 44.00 -7.37 16.66
C ALA A 253 43.26 -8.60 16.09
N PRO A 254 43.86 -9.80 16.09
CA PRO A 254 43.22 -10.99 15.54
C PRO A 254 42.06 -11.43 16.43
N ASP A 255 40.82 -11.22 15.96
CA ASP A 255 39.61 -11.59 16.70
C ASP A 255 39.34 -13.10 16.52
N GLY A 256 39.73 -13.90 17.51
CA GLY A 256 39.53 -15.35 17.57
C GLY A 256 38.10 -15.79 17.90
N ARG A 257 37.07 -15.17 17.30
CA ARG A 257 35.66 -15.51 17.58
C ARG A 257 34.98 -16.11 16.34
N VAL A 258 34.69 -17.40 16.43
CA VAL A 258 33.84 -18.13 15.48
C VAL A 258 32.38 -17.76 15.73
N TYR A 259 31.74 -17.04 14.81
CA TYR A 259 30.30 -16.79 14.84
C TYR A 259 29.55 -17.99 14.22
N ARG A 260 28.82 -18.74 15.03
CA ARG A 260 27.82 -19.72 14.54
C ARG A 260 26.49 -19.00 14.33
N GLY A 261 26.20 -18.63 13.08
CA GLY A 261 24.90 -18.12 12.63
C GLY A 261 24.29 -19.08 11.60
N TYR A 262 22.99 -19.35 11.75
CA TYR A 262 22.20 -20.19 10.85
C TYR A 262 21.97 -19.47 9.51
N PHE A 263 22.77 -19.77 8.49
CA PHE A 263 22.48 -19.49 7.09
C PHE A 263 23.03 -20.63 6.22
N THR A 264 22.24 -21.00 5.20
CA THR A 264 22.38 -22.14 4.29
C THR A 264 23.51 -21.96 3.27
N GLU A 265 24.07 -23.09 2.81
CA GLU A 265 25.42 -23.28 2.22
C GLU A 265 25.64 -22.77 0.77
N GLN A 266 25.07 -21.64 0.33
CA GLN A 266 25.23 -21.24 -1.09
C GLN A 266 25.62 -19.79 -1.42
N ASP A 267 25.98 -18.95 -0.45
CA ASP A 267 26.51 -17.60 -0.75
C ASP A 267 27.90 -17.38 -0.16
N ASP A 268 28.94 -17.51 -0.99
CA ASP A 268 30.30 -17.08 -0.68
C ASP A 268 30.35 -15.54 -0.61
N PHE A 269 30.12 -14.98 0.57
CA PHE A 269 30.30 -13.55 0.79
C PHE A 269 31.80 -13.20 0.84
N VAL A 270 32.36 -12.85 -0.31
CA VAL A 270 33.68 -12.20 -0.39
C VAL A 270 33.54 -10.78 0.16
N LYS A 271 34.21 -10.48 1.29
CA LYS A 271 34.32 -9.10 1.79
C LYS A 271 34.87 -8.20 0.68
N PRO A 272 34.18 -7.13 0.27
CA PRO A 272 34.77 -6.17 -0.66
C PRO A 272 35.98 -5.50 0.02
N VAL A 273 37.11 -5.48 -0.69
CA VAL A 273 38.33 -4.77 -0.27
C VAL A 273 37.95 -3.30 -0.03
N ALA A 274 38.22 -2.81 1.18
CA ALA A 274 37.92 -1.44 1.55
C ALA A 274 38.63 -0.47 0.60
N GLN A 275 37.88 0.25 -0.22
CA GLN A 275 38.42 1.41 -0.93
C GLN A 275 38.71 2.50 0.11
N SER A 276 39.99 2.83 0.25
CA SER A 276 40.47 3.86 1.17
C SER A 276 39.93 5.24 0.76
N GLY A 277 38.99 5.78 1.53
CA GLY A 277 38.63 7.18 1.50
C GLY A 277 37.12 7.45 1.61
N PRO A 278 36.71 8.51 2.32
CA PRO A 278 35.30 8.86 2.44
C PRO A 278 34.71 9.25 1.07
N PRO A 279 33.47 8.83 0.74
CA PRO A 279 32.84 9.13 -0.53
C PRO A 279 32.67 10.64 -0.72
N LYS A 280 33.14 11.18 -1.85
CA LYS A 280 33.00 12.60 -2.19
C LYS A 280 31.54 12.90 -2.55
N PHE A 281 30.78 13.46 -1.60
CA PHE A 281 29.47 14.06 -1.88
C PHE A 281 29.64 15.37 -2.66
N LYS A 282 29.10 15.43 -3.89
CA LYS A 282 28.90 16.70 -4.60
C LYS A 282 27.79 17.48 -3.89
N SER A 283 28.12 18.65 -3.36
CA SER A 283 27.14 19.58 -2.81
C SER A 283 26.25 20.14 -3.93
N PHE A 284 24.96 19.84 -3.90
CA PHE A 284 23.97 20.57 -4.70
C PHE A 284 23.70 21.90 -4.00
N GLY A 285 24.29 22.96 -4.55
CA GLY A 285 24.03 24.33 -4.13
C GLY A 285 22.61 24.77 -4.52
N SER A 286 21.78 24.99 -3.52
CA SER A 286 20.46 25.61 -3.66
C SER A 286 20.61 27.08 -4.08
N LYS A 287 20.26 27.43 -5.33
CA LYS A 287 19.94 28.81 -5.71
C LYS A 287 18.45 29.04 -5.49
N LYS A 288 18.08 29.69 -4.38
CA LYS A 288 16.81 30.40 -4.25
C LYS A 288 16.89 31.65 -5.14
N LYS A 289 15.96 31.82 -6.08
CA LYS A 289 15.64 33.13 -6.66
C LYS A 289 14.50 33.73 -5.84
N PHE A 290 14.72 34.95 -5.36
CA PHE A 290 13.67 35.90 -5.00
C PHE A 290 13.03 36.45 -6.28
#